data_AF-A0A0Z8FHQ8-F1
#
_entry.id   AF-A0A0Z8FHQ8-F1
#
_cell.length_a   1.000
_cell.length_b   1.000
_cell.length_c   1.000
_cell.angle_alpha   90.00
_cell.angle_beta   90.00
_cell.angle_gamma   90.00
#
_symmetry.space_group_name_H-M   'P 1'
#
loop_
_entity.id
_entity.type
_entity.pdbx_description
1 polymer ?
#
loop_
_entity_poly.entity_id
_entity_poly.type
_entity_poly.pdbx_seq_one_letter_code
_entity_poly.pdbx_strand_id
1 'polypeptide(L)' 'MESKLIANWQKKNYQLSQLIVDSLDGLDVWETVSALGKIRKEMA' A
#
# COMPACT_ATOMS: atom_id res chain seq x y z
N MET A 1 5.98 -9.07 -6.23
CA MET A 1 6.84 -8.69 -5.08
C MET A 1 6.09 -7.68 -4.20
N GLU A 2 5.18 -6.91 -4.78
CA GLU A 2 4.24 -5.99 -4.14
C GLU A 2 3.43 -6.65 -3.03
N SER A 3 2.96 -7.90 -3.17
CA SER A 3 2.15 -8.55 -2.13
C SER A 3 2.87 -8.66 -0.77
N LYS A 4 4.19 -8.91 -0.77
CA LYS A 4 5.00 -8.90 0.46
C LYS A 4 5.23 -7.48 0.99
N LEU A 5 5.36 -6.50 0.09
CA LEU A 5 5.51 -5.09 0.44
C LEU A 5 4.25 -4.55 1.13
N ILE A 6 3.08 -4.78 0.52
CA ILE A 6 1.76 -4.39 1.03
C ILE A 6 1.50 -5.07 2.38
N ALA A 7 1.75 -6.38 2.49
CA ALA A 7 1.60 -7.10 3.75
C ALA A 7 2.52 -6.55 4.86
N ASN A 8 3.77 -6.22 4.55
CA ASN A 8 4.70 -5.63 5.52
C ASN A 8 4.29 -4.20 5.90
N TRP A 9 3.76 -3.42 4.96
CA TRP A 9 3.24 -2.09 5.24
C TRP A 9 2.02 -2.15 6.17
N GLN A 10 1.06 -3.04 5.91
CA GLN A 10 -0.14 -3.21 6.74
C GLN A 10 0.19 -3.69 8.15
N LYS A 11 1.28 -4.44 8.35
CA LYS A 11 1.78 -4.79 9.69
C LYS A 11 2.30 -3.60 10.50
N LYS A 12 2.81 -2.56 9.82
CA LYS A 12 3.43 -1.38 10.45
C LYS A 12 2.50 -0.17 10.53
N ASN A 13 1.39 -0.20 9.79
CA ASN A 13 0.42 0.89 9.67
C ASN A 13 -0.99 0.30 9.83
N TYR A 14 -2.01 0.94 9.26
CA TYR A 14 -3.39 0.47 9.26
C TYR A 14 -3.62 -0.63 8.22
N GLN A 15 -4.65 -1.44 8.44
CA GLN A 15 -5.07 -2.44 7.47
C GLN A 15 -5.81 -1.75 6.30
N LEU A 16 -5.28 -1.89 5.08
CA LEU A 16 -5.92 -1.41 3.86
C LEU A 16 -7.19 -2.21 3.54
N SER A 17 -8.20 -1.54 3.00
CA SER A 17 -9.38 -2.21 2.43
C SER A 17 -8.98 -2.96 1.15
N GLN A 18 -9.76 -3.99 0.81
CA GLN A 18 -9.50 -4.78 -0.41
C GLN A 18 -9.52 -3.90 -1.67
N LEU A 19 -10.42 -2.93 -1.75
CA LEU A 19 -10.47 -1.96 -2.86
C LEU A 19 -9.15 -1.20 -3.04
N ILE A 20 -8.51 -0.78 -1.94
CA ILE A 20 -7.22 -0.09 -2.01
C ILE A 20 -6.13 -1.08 -2.45
N VAL A 21 -6.13 -2.29 -1.89
CA VAL A 21 -5.15 -3.33 -2.28
C VAL A 21 -5.26 -3.64 -3.79
N ASP A 22 -6.47 -3.78 -4.30
CA ASP A 22 -6.73 -4.04 -5.72
C ASP A 22 -6.29 -2.85 -6.60
N SER A 23 -6.44 -1.60 -6.11
CA SER A 23 -5.98 -0.41 -6.84
C SER A 23 -4.46 -0.27 -6.94
N LEU A 24 -3.71 -1.01 -6.11
CA LEU A 24 -2.25 -1.06 -6.16
C LEU A 24 -1.75 -2.17 -7.10
N ASP A 25 -2.63 -3.04 -7.58
CA ASP A 25 -2.25 -4.12 -8.48
C ASP A 25 -1.84 -3.57 -9.86
N GLY A 26 -0.75 -4.09 -10.41
CA GLY A 26 -0.15 -3.62 -11.66
C GLY A 26 0.73 -2.37 -11.57
N LEU A 27 0.84 -1.75 -10.39
CA LEU A 27 1.86 -0.73 -10.13
C LEU A 27 3.24 -1.35 -9.99
N ASP A 28 4.28 -0.61 -10.37
CA ASP A 28 5.63 -1.01 -10.03
C ASP A 28 5.93 -0.82 -8.53
N VAL A 29 7.09 -1.31 -8.09
CA VAL A 29 7.50 -1.26 -6.69
C VAL A 29 7.58 0.18 -6.17
N TRP A 30 8.10 1.12 -6.96
CA TRP A 30 8.25 2.51 -6.55
C TRP A 30 6.91 3.24 -6.49
N GLU A 31 6.06 3.04 -7.49
CA GLU A 31 4.68 3.54 -7.53
C GLU A 31 3.89 3.03 -6.33
N THR A 32 4.00 1.74 -6.01
CA THR A 32 3.38 1.14 -4.82
C THR A 32 3.87 1.80 -3.54
N VAL A 33 5.19 1.96 -3.35
CA VAL A 33 5.76 2.63 -2.17
C VAL A 33 5.26 4.07 -2.06
N SER A 34 5.22 4.79 -3.18
CA SER A 34 4.78 6.18 -3.20
C SER A 34 3.28 6.32 -2.91
N ALA A 35 2.43 5.42 -3.42
CA ALA A 35 1.01 5.39 -3.13
C ALA A 35 0.73 5.09 -1.65
N LEU A 36 1.40 4.07 -1.09
CA LEU A 36 1.34 3.75 0.33
C LEU A 36 1.78 4.92 1.23
N GLY A 37 2.78 5.69 0.80
CA GLY A 37 3.23 6.90 1.49
C GLY A 37 2.18 8.01 1.50
N LYS A 38 1.42 8.19 0.40
CA LYS A 38 0.31 9.15 0.32
C LYS A 38 -0.86 8.73 1.20
N ILE A 39 -1.28 7.46 1.12
CA ILE A 39 -2.34 6.89 1.97
C ILE A 39 -2.01 7.12 3.45
N ARG A 40 -0.76 6.88 3.85
CA ARG A 40 -0.32 7.11 5.23
C ARG A 40 -0.49 8.57 5.67
N LYS A 41 -0.24 9.54 4.79
CA LYS A 41 -0.36 10.97 5.13
C LYS A 41 -1.81 11.41 5.23
N GLU A 42 -2.71 10.85 4.42
CA GLU A 42 -4.13 11.22 4.42
C GLU A 42 -4.89 10.62 5.60
N MET A 43 -4.41 9.50 6.15
CA MET A 43 -4.97 8.84 7.32
C MET A 43 -4.33 9.28 8.66
N ALA A 44 -3.32 10.16 8.63
CA ALA A 44 -2.64 10.70 9.81
C ALA A 44 -3.20 12.07 10.20
#